data_AF-A0A1I6SBE1-F1
#
_entry.id   AF-A0A1I6SBE1-F1
#
_cell.length_a   1.000
_cell.length_b   1.000
_cell.length_c   1.000
_cell.angle_alpha   90.00
_cell.angle_beta   90.00
_cell.angle_gamma   90.00
#
_symmetry.space_group_name_H-M   'P 1'
#
loop_
_entity.id
_entity.type
_entity.pdbx_description
1 polymer ?
#
loop_
_entity_poly.entity_id
_entity_poly.type
_entity_poly.pdbx_seq_one_letter_code
_entity_poly.pdbx_strand_id
1 'polypeptide(L)'
;MSKFYEERVLSVHHWTDNLFSFRTTRDPAFRFRNGEFTMIGLEVEGRPLLRAYSVVSANYEEELEFFSIKVQDGPLTSKLQHLKVGDPIIVGKKPTGTLVLDNLLPGRNLYLLGTGTGLAPFLSIIKDPEAYDRFEKVVLVHGCRQVQELAYGETITETLPRHEFLGEMISNQLVYYPTVTREPFRNRGRITDLMVSGKLFEDI
;
A
#
# COMPACT_ATOMS: atom_id res chain seq x y z
N MET A 1 -5.60 13.30 -27.08
CA MET A 1 -5.60 11.98 -26.40
C MET A 1 -6.06 12.16 -24.96
N SER A 2 -6.92 11.27 -24.45
CA SER A 2 -7.37 11.31 -23.05
C SER A 2 -6.17 11.17 -22.09
N LYS A 3 -6.15 11.99 -21.02
CA LYS A 3 -5.13 11.97 -19.95
C LYS A 3 -5.29 10.79 -18.98
N PHE A 4 -6.32 9.98 -19.18
CA PHE A 4 -6.73 8.91 -18.27
C PHE A 4 -7.00 7.60 -19.02
N TYR A 5 -6.83 6.50 -18.31
CA TYR A 5 -7.42 5.19 -18.60
C TYR A 5 -8.74 5.06 -17.85
N GLU A 6 -9.66 4.29 -18.42
CA GLU A 6 -10.86 3.83 -17.73
C GLU A 6 -10.66 2.35 -17.43
N GLU A 7 -10.55 2.02 -16.15
CA GLU A 7 -10.40 0.66 -15.66
C GLU A 7 -11.71 0.16 -15.06
N ARG A 8 -11.83 -1.16 -14.88
CA ARG A 8 -12.99 -1.81 -14.25
C ARG A 8 -12.60 -2.37 -12.90
N VAL A 9 -13.42 -2.13 -11.88
CA VAL A 9 -13.25 -2.77 -10.57
C VAL A 9 -13.46 -4.28 -10.69
N LEU A 10 -12.50 -5.05 -10.19
CA LEU A 10 -12.50 -6.52 -10.20
C LEU A 10 -12.88 -7.11 -8.85
N SER A 11 -12.45 -6.46 -7.76
CA SER A 11 -12.80 -6.88 -6.40
C SER A 11 -12.80 -5.68 -5.45
N VAL A 12 -13.57 -5.79 -4.37
CA VAL A 12 -13.63 -4.80 -3.28
C VAL A 12 -13.60 -5.57 -1.97
N HIS A 13 -12.73 -5.16 -1.06
CA HIS A 13 -12.60 -5.73 0.27
C HIS A 13 -12.65 -4.62 1.33
N HIS A 14 -13.59 -4.72 2.27
CA HIS A 14 -13.71 -3.78 3.38
C HIS A 14 -13.04 -4.35 4.63
N TRP A 15 -11.91 -3.75 5.01
CA TRP A 15 -11.17 -4.13 6.22
C TRP A 15 -11.89 -3.66 7.48
N THR A 16 -12.40 -2.43 7.46
CA THR A 16 -13.16 -1.83 8.57
C THR A 16 -14.23 -0.87 8.02
N ASP A 17 -14.97 -0.24 8.93
CA ASP A 17 -15.90 0.85 8.62
C ASP A 17 -15.22 2.06 7.97
N ASN A 18 -13.90 2.18 8.09
CA ASN A 18 -13.12 3.31 7.57
C ASN A 18 -12.04 2.91 6.57
N LEU A 19 -11.81 1.63 6.30
CA LEU A 19 -10.73 1.15 5.45
C LEU A 19 -11.24 0.12 4.46
N PHE A 20 -10.82 0.25 3.21
CA PHE A 20 -11.12 -0.72 2.16
C PHE A 20 -10.02 -0.73 1.10
N SER A 21 -9.89 -1.85 0.41
CA SER A 21 -9.10 -1.96 -0.79
C SER A 21 -9.96 -2.44 -1.95
N PHE A 22 -9.49 -2.19 -3.16
CA PHE A 22 -10.12 -2.69 -4.36
C PHE A 22 -9.07 -2.92 -5.44
N ARG A 23 -9.35 -3.89 -6.29
CA ARG A 23 -8.55 -4.19 -7.48
C ARG A 23 -9.26 -3.76 -8.74
N THR A 24 -8.49 -3.41 -9.75
CA THR A 24 -8.99 -2.98 -11.05
C THR A 24 -8.21 -3.66 -12.16
N THR A 25 -8.78 -3.66 -13.36
CA THR A 25 -8.01 -3.90 -14.57
C THR A 25 -6.84 -2.92 -14.67
N ARG A 26 -5.87 -3.26 -15.51
CA ARG A 26 -4.70 -2.43 -15.80
C ARG A 26 -4.50 -2.32 -17.30
N ASP A 27 -4.48 -1.10 -17.81
CA ASP A 27 -4.10 -0.85 -19.20
C ASP A 27 -2.69 -1.41 -19.47
N PRO A 28 -2.49 -2.20 -20.55
CA PRO A 28 -1.20 -2.80 -20.86
C PRO A 28 -0.06 -1.81 -21.12
N ALA A 29 -0.34 -0.53 -21.35
CA ALA A 29 0.67 0.53 -21.48
C ALA A 29 0.94 1.26 -20.15
N PHE A 30 0.19 0.98 -19.08
CA PHE A 30 0.45 1.55 -17.76
C PHE A 30 1.73 0.94 -17.15
N ARG A 31 2.74 1.79 -16.95
CA ARG A 31 4.05 1.45 -16.37
C ARG A 31 4.33 2.39 -15.20
N PHE A 32 4.82 1.84 -14.10
CA PHE A 32 5.15 2.56 -12.87
C PHE A 32 6.31 1.86 -12.14
N ARG A 33 6.97 2.59 -11.22
CA ARG A 33 7.92 2.01 -10.27
C ARG A 33 7.22 1.70 -8.95
N ASN A 34 7.62 0.60 -8.31
CA ASN A 34 7.03 0.19 -7.04
C ASN A 34 7.21 1.30 -5.99
N GLY A 35 6.10 1.67 -5.32
CA GLY A 35 6.03 2.79 -4.37
C GLY A 35 5.53 4.12 -4.96
N GLU A 36 5.38 4.25 -6.28
CA GLU A 36 4.74 5.42 -6.90
C GLU A 36 3.22 5.48 -6.64
N PHE A 37 2.66 6.67 -6.88
CA PHE A 37 1.23 6.92 -6.88
C PHE A 37 0.75 7.37 -8.26
N THR A 38 -0.54 7.21 -8.53
CA THR A 38 -1.21 7.84 -9.66
C THR A 38 -2.48 8.55 -9.21
N MET A 39 -3.03 9.40 -10.08
CA MET A 39 -4.34 10.00 -9.83
C MET A 39 -5.41 8.97 -10.16
N ILE A 40 -6.28 8.64 -9.21
CA ILE A 40 -7.49 7.86 -9.48
C ILE A 40 -8.73 8.67 -9.17
N GLY A 41 -9.88 8.25 -9.71
CA GLY A 41 -11.13 8.87 -9.33
C GLY A 41 -12.34 8.36 -10.07
N LEU A 42 -13.42 9.12 -9.96
CA LEU A 42 -14.71 8.82 -10.57
C LEU A 42 -15.13 10.01 -11.44
N GLU A 43 -15.96 9.74 -12.43
CA GLU A 43 -16.67 10.80 -13.15
C GLU A 43 -17.87 11.25 -12.32
N VAL A 44 -17.97 12.55 -12.04
CA VAL A 44 -19.06 13.16 -11.29
C VAL A 44 -19.53 14.37 -12.09
N GLU A 45 -20.80 14.38 -12.50
CA GLU A 45 -21.40 15.48 -13.28
C GLU A 45 -20.60 15.84 -14.55
N GLY A 46 -20.09 14.81 -15.25
CA GLY A 46 -19.30 14.99 -16.48
C GLY A 46 -17.87 15.50 -16.25
N ARG A 47 -17.39 15.52 -14.99
CA ARG A 47 -16.04 15.97 -14.64
C ARG A 47 -15.29 14.91 -13.81
N PRO A 48 -14.00 14.69 -14.06
CA PRO A 48 -13.21 13.75 -13.29
C PRO A 48 -12.92 14.32 -11.89
N LEU A 49 -13.36 13.62 -10.85
CA LEU A 49 -13.02 13.90 -9.46
C LEU A 49 -11.86 13.02 -9.03
N LEU A 50 -10.65 13.60 -8.99
CA LEU A 50 -9.41 12.83 -8.83
C LEU A 50 -8.72 13.07 -7.49
N ARG A 51 -8.03 12.04 -6.98
CA ARG A 51 -7.10 12.12 -5.85
C ARG A 51 -5.88 11.23 -6.10
N ALA A 52 -4.77 11.59 -5.49
CA ALA A 52 -3.55 10.78 -5.52
C ALA A 52 -3.72 9.51 -4.68
N TYR A 53 -3.36 8.37 -5.25
CA TYR A 53 -3.36 7.07 -4.58
C TYR A 53 -2.10 6.29 -4.94
N SER A 54 -1.39 5.82 -3.92
CA SER A 54 -0.30 4.86 -4.10
C SER A 54 -0.83 3.58 -4.73
N VAL A 55 -0.08 3.04 -5.69
CA VAL A 55 -0.40 1.73 -6.28
C VAL A 55 0.10 0.67 -5.30
N VAL A 56 -0.81 -0.19 -4.83
CA VAL A 56 -0.54 -1.27 -3.86
C VAL A 56 0.01 -2.51 -4.56
N SER A 57 -0.40 -2.76 -5.80
CA SER A 57 0.17 -3.83 -6.61
C SER A 57 1.60 -3.50 -7.04
N ALA A 58 2.39 -4.55 -7.26
CA ALA A 58 3.70 -4.46 -7.88
C ALA A 58 3.56 -4.24 -9.39
N ASN A 59 4.57 -3.64 -9.99
CA ASN A 59 4.57 -3.24 -11.39
C ASN A 59 4.54 -4.40 -12.40
N TYR A 60 4.77 -5.64 -11.96
CA TYR A 60 4.64 -6.85 -12.75
C TYR A 60 3.27 -7.53 -12.61
N GLU A 61 2.43 -7.13 -11.66
CA GLU A 61 1.09 -7.70 -11.49
C GLU A 61 0.13 -7.22 -12.59
N GLU A 62 -0.76 -8.10 -13.03
CA GLU A 62 -1.70 -7.80 -14.12
C GLU A 62 -2.83 -6.84 -13.69
N GLU A 63 -3.07 -6.71 -12.39
CA GLU A 63 -4.12 -5.87 -11.81
C GLU A 63 -3.53 -4.67 -11.07
N LEU A 64 -4.29 -3.57 -11.01
CA LEU A 64 -3.98 -2.48 -10.09
C LEU A 64 -4.72 -2.71 -8.78
N GLU A 65 -4.02 -2.53 -7.66
CA GLU A 65 -4.65 -2.53 -6.34
C GLU A 65 -4.49 -1.16 -5.67
N PHE A 66 -5.52 -0.72 -4.97
CA PHE A 66 -5.51 0.53 -4.20
C PHE A 66 -6.05 0.30 -2.79
N PHE A 67 -5.46 0.99 -1.81
CA PHE A 67 -5.89 0.97 -0.42
C PHE A 67 -6.37 2.37 -0.01
N SER A 68 -7.58 2.44 0.51
CA SER A 68 -8.33 3.68 0.68
C SER A 68 -8.95 3.82 2.06
N ILE A 69 -9.03 5.08 2.51
CA ILE A 69 -9.80 5.49 3.68
C ILE A 69 -11.22 5.89 3.24
N LYS A 70 -12.21 5.59 4.06
CA LYS A 70 -13.56 6.11 3.93
C LYS A 70 -13.67 7.37 4.79
N VAL A 71 -13.99 8.49 4.15
CA VAL A 71 -14.26 9.76 4.84
C VAL A 71 -15.66 10.15 4.45
N GLN A 72 -16.57 10.19 5.44
CA GLN A 72 -18.01 10.35 5.22
C GLN A 72 -18.35 11.56 4.34
N ASP A 73 -17.68 12.69 4.57
CA ASP A 73 -17.88 13.93 3.81
C ASP A 73 -16.73 14.20 2.81
N GLY A 74 -15.89 13.19 2.54
CA GLY A 74 -14.79 13.29 1.59
C GLY A 74 -15.34 13.38 0.16
N PRO A 75 -14.93 14.36 -0.67
CA PRO A 75 -15.51 14.54 -2.00
C PRO A 75 -15.51 13.27 -2.87
N LEU A 76 -14.37 12.56 -2.86
CA LEU A 76 -14.17 11.31 -3.61
C LEU A 76 -14.55 10.08 -2.77
N THR A 77 -14.00 9.94 -1.57
CA THR A 77 -14.09 8.70 -0.78
C THR A 77 -15.49 8.41 -0.26
N SER A 78 -16.34 9.43 -0.09
CA SER A 78 -17.78 9.25 0.17
C SER A 78 -18.50 8.46 -0.93
N LYS A 79 -18.02 8.53 -2.17
CA LYS A 79 -18.54 7.80 -3.33
C LYS A 79 -17.74 6.52 -3.59
N LEU A 80 -16.41 6.61 -3.49
CA LEU A 80 -15.49 5.50 -3.76
C LEU A 80 -15.71 4.30 -2.82
N GLN A 81 -16.15 4.55 -1.58
CA GLN A 81 -16.48 3.48 -0.63
C GLN A 81 -17.66 2.58 -1.08
N HIS A 82 -18.45 3.02 -2.07
CA HIS A 82 -19.62 2.30 -2.58
C HIS A 82 -19.34 1.57 -3.90
N LEU A 83 -18.07 1.50 -4.33
CA LEU A 83 -17.66 0.76 -5.52
C LEU A 83 -18.15 -0.69 -5.48
N LYS A 84 -18.55 -1.18 -6.64
CA LYS A 84 -18.92 -2.58 -6.90
C LYS A 84 -18.08 -3.13 -8.04
N VAL A 85 -17.99 -4.45 -8.11
CA VAL A 85 -17.37 -5.14 -9.24
C VAL A 85 -18.06 -4.72 -10.54
N GLY A 86 -17.26 -4.38 -11.55
CA GLY A 86 -17.69 -3.87 -12.85
C GLY A 86 -17.77 -2.34 -12.95
N ASP A 87 -17.76 -1.61 -11.82
CA ASP A 87 -17.83 -0.15 -11.85
C ASP A 87 -16.60 0.44 -12.57
N PRO A 88 -16.79 1.52 -13.36
CA PRO A 88 -15.68 2.22 -13.98
C PRO A 88 -14.89 3.04 -12.96
N ILE A 89 -13.58 3.11 -13.15
CA ILE A 89 -12.70 3.99 -12.38
C ILE A 89 -11.68 4.65 -13.31
N ILE A 90 -11.44 5.93 -13.07
CA ILE A 90 -10.48 6.72 -13.82
C ILE A 90 -9.09 6.49 -13.23
N VAL A 91 -8.11 6.17 -14.06
CA VAL A 91 -6.69 6.04 -13.68
C VAL A 91 -5.83 6.97 -14.52
N GLY A 92 -5.03 7.82 -13.87
CA GLY A 92 -4.10 8.75 -14.52
C GLY A 92 -2.95 8.02 -15.19
N LYS A 93 -2.56 8.47 -16.40
CA LYS A 93 -1.49 7.82 -17.19
C LYS A 93 -0.06 8.09 -16.70
N LYS A 94 0.11 9.01 -15.74
CA LYS A 94 1.42 9.48 -15.29
C LYS A 94 1.62 9.16 -13.81
N PRO A 95 2.07 7.94 -13.48
CA PRO A 95 2.52 7.65 -12.12
C PRO A 95 3.75 8.48 -11.78
N THR A 96 3.88 8.84 -10.51
CA THR A 96 4.99 9.63 -9.98
C THR A 96 5.10 9.40 -8.47
N GLY A 97 6.18 9.86 -7.85
CA GLY A 97 6.36 9.73 -6.40
C GLY A 97 7.82 9.81 -6.01
N THR A 98 8.06 9.97 -4.71
CA THR A 98 9.41 10.04 -4.13
C THR A 98 9.83 8.72 -3.48
N LEU A 99 8.88 7.83 -3.19
CA LEU A 99 9.08 6.54 -2.53
C LEU A 99 9.55 5.48 -3.53
N VAL A 100 10.69 5.72 -4.15
CA VAL A 100 11.34 4.80 -5.09
C VAL A 100 12.73 4.46 -4.58
N LEU A 101 13.14 3.21 -4.77
CA LEU A 101 14.42 2.72 -4.23
C LEU A 101 15.62 3.47 -4.84
N ASP A 102 15.53 3.92 -6.09
CA ASP A 102 16.55 4.72 -6.79
C ASP A 102 16.99 5.99 -6.02
N ASN A 103 16.12 6.54 -5.19
CA ASN A 103 16.42 7.75 -4.42
C ASN A 103 17.22 7.47 -3.14
N LEU A 104 17.52 6.20 -2.85
CA LEU A 104 18.25 5.77 -1.65
C LEU A 104 19.70 5.47 -1.98
N LEU A 105 20.61 5.98 -1.16
CA LEU A 105 22.01 5.54 -1.15
C LEU A 105 22.08 4.06 -0.75
N PRO A 106 23.16 3.35 -1.14
CA PRO A 106 23.42 1.99 -0.65
C PRO A 106 23.39 1.95 0.89
N GLY A 107 22.77 0.93 1.44
CA GLY A 107 22.63 0.75 2.88
C GLY A 107 22.28 -0.70 3.19
N ARG A 108 22.43 -1.08 4.47
CA ARG A 108 22.20 -2.47 4.90
C ARG A 108 20.73 -2.79 5.12
N ASN A 109 20.02 -1.89 5.82
CA ASN A 109 18.64 -2.11 6.26
C ASN A 109 17.73 -1.04 5.66
N LEU A 110 16.60 -1.46 5.07
CA LEU A 110 15.55 -0.57 4.58
C LEU A 110 14.41 -0.51 5.60
N TYR A 111 14.14 0.67 6.17
CA TYR A 111 13.01 0.88 7.06
C TYR A 111 11.86 1.58 6.31
N LEU A 112 10.72 0.90 6.22
CA LEU A 112 9.48 1.38 5.61
C LEU A 112 8.50 1.74 6.72
N LEU A 113 8.40 3.04 7.04
CA LEU A 113 7.64 3.54 8.20
C LEU A 113 6.28 4.11 7.76
N GLY A 114 5.22 3.32 7.88
CA GLY A 114 3.87 3.67 7.42
C GLY A 114 2.85 3.74 8.55
N THR A 115 1.92 4.70 8.48
CA THR A 115 0.77 4.76 9.41
C THR A 115 -0.54 4.78 8.65
N GLY A 116 -1.52 3.98 9.07
CA GLY A 116 -2.81 3.82 8.37
C GLY A 116 -2.61 3.49 6.89
N THR A 117 -3.28 4.22 5.99
CA THR A 117 -3.13 4.02 4.53
C THR A 117 -1.75 4.36 3.98
N GLY A 118 -0.84 4.93 4.79
CA GLY A 118 0.58 5.07 4.45
C GLY A 118 1.31 3.73 4.26
N LEU A 119 0.67 2.60 4.59
CA LEU A 119 1.11 1.26 4.22
C LEU A 119 1.09 1.02 2.69
N ALA A 120 0.20 1.69 1.96
CA ALA A 120 -0.10 1.41 0.55
C ALA A 120 1.13 1.35 -0.39
N PRO A 121 2.03 2.36 -0.45
CA PRO A 121 3.20 2.28 -1.32
C PRO A 121 4.17 1.17 -0.90
N PHE A 122 4.24 0.86 0.39
CA PHE A 122 5.15 -0.17 0.89
C PHE A 122 4.71 -1.57 0.55
N LEU A 123 3.40 -1.82 0.39
CA LEU A 123 2.91 -3.10 -0.12
C LEU A 123 3.44 -3.40 -1.53
N SER A 124 3.59 -2.37 -2.37
CA SER A 124 4.22 -2.50 -3.69
C SER A 124 5.72 -2.77 -3.57
N ILE A 125 6.42 -2.05 -2.67
CA ILE A 125 7.87 -2.20 -2.46
C ILE A 125 8.26 -3.57 -1.87
N ILE A 126 7.52 -4.11 -0.90
CA ILE A 126 7.82 -5.46 -0.33
C ILE A 126 7.53 -6.61 -1.31
N LYS A 127 6.95 -6.31 -2.47
CA LYS A 127 6.78 -7.25 -3.57
C LYS A 127 7.85 -7.06 -4.65
N ASP A 128 8.79 -6.13 -4.47
CA ASP A 128 9.87 -5.85 -5.41
C ASP A 128 11.11 -6.71 -5.09
N PRO A 129 11.55 -7.62 -5.97
CA PRO A 129 12.80 -8.36 -5.76
C PRO A 129 14.01 -7.44 -5.57
N GLU A 130 14.03 -6.25 -6.19
CA GLU A 130 15.14 -5.31 -6.06
C GLU A 130 15.33 -4.83 -4.61
N ALA A 131 14.26 -4.76 -3.82
CA ALA A 131 14.35 -4.42 -2.40
C ALA A 131 15.17 -5.46 -1.62
N TYR A 132 15.06 -6.73 -2.00
CA TYR A 132 15.75 -7.84 -1.33
C TYR A 132 17.17 -8.03 -1.86
N ASP A 133 17.43 -7.68 -3.11
CA ASP A 133 18.79 -7.67 -3.66
C ASP A 133 19.64 -6.54 -3.05
N ARG A 134 19.03 -5.39 -2.75
CA ARG A 134 19.73 -4.19 -2.29
C ARG A 134 19.93 -4.11 -0.78
N PHE A 135 19.11 -4.79 0.01
CA PHE A 135 19.09 -4.65 1.46
C PHE A 135 19.07 -6.02 2.15
N GLU A 136 19.95 -6.22 3.12
CA GLU A 136 19.99 -7.46 3.92
C GLU A 136 18.70 -7.65 4.73
N LYS A 137 18.07 -6.56 5.17
CA LYS A 137 16.80 -6.61 5.90
C LYS A 137 15.88 -5.49 5.43
N VAL A 138 14.62 -5.84 5.15
CA VAL A 138 13.53 -4.91 4.86
C VAL A 138 12.59 -4.92 6.06
N VAL A 139 12.50 -3.80 6.77
CA VAL A 139 11.64 -3.65 7.96
C VAL A 139 10.41 -2.85 7.61
N LEU A 140 9.26 -3.49 7.57
CA LEU A 140 7.96 -2.85 7.37
C LEU A 140 7.31 -2.54 8.71
N VAL A 141 7.29 -1.26 9.09
CA VAL A 141 6.64 -0.79 10.32
C VAL A 141 5.27 -0.21 9.97
N HIS A 142 4.20 -0.78 10.54
CA HIS A 142 2.82 -0.37 10.28
C HIS A 142 2.13 0.10 11.56
N GLY A 143 1.90 1.42 11.68
CA GLY A 143 1.26 2.04 12.84
C GLY A 143 -0.23 2.33 12.65
N CYS A 144 -1.08 1.79 13.51
CA CYS A 144 -2.53 2.02 13.52
C CYS A 144 -3.08 2.49 14.88
N ARG A 145 -4.34 2.92 14.90
CA ARG A 145 -5.04 3.23 16.16
C ARG A 145 -5.54 1.97 16.85
N GLN A 146 -6.11 1.04 16.08
CA GLN A 146 -6.73 -0.20 16.56
C GLN A 146 -6.14 -1.43 15.84
N VAL A 147 -6.28 -2.61 16.45
CA VAL A 147 -5.78 -3.88 15.89
C VAL A 147 -6.48 -4.22 14.57
N GLN A 148 -7.79 -3.97 14.48
CA GLN A 148 -8.59 -4.23 13.28
C GLN A 148 -8.18 -3.39 12.06
N GLU A 149 -7.45 -2.28 12.27
CA GLU A 149 -6.95 -1.44 11.18
C GLU A 149 -5.63 -1.96 10.58
N LEU A 150 -5.06 -3.05 11.10
CA LEU A 150 -3.86 -3.71 10.57
C LEU A 150 -4.18 -4.50 9.28
N ALA A 151 -4.69 -3.78 8.27
CA ALA A 151 -4.97 -4.32 6.94
C ALA A 151 -3.74 -5.02 6.34
N TYR A 152 -3.97 -6.06 5.55
CA TYR A 152 -2.95 -6.90 4.93
C TYR A 152 -2.06 -7.70 5.89
N GLY A 153 -2.33 -7.72 7.19
CA GLY A 153 -1.52 -8.47 8.16
C GLY A 153 -1.28 -9.92 7.76
N GLU A 154 -2.36 -10.66 7.47
CA GLU A 154 -2.30 -12.07 7.01
C GLU A 154 -1.56 -12.20 5.67
N THR A 155 -1.82 -11.29 4.71
CA THR A 155 -1.11 -11.28 3.43
C THR A 155 0.40 -11.17 3.63
N ILE A 156 0.84 -10.26 4.51
CA ILE A 156 2.26 -10.02 4.78
C ILE A 156 2.89 -11.19 5.54
N THR A 157 2.21 -11.76 6.54
CA THR A 157 2.81 -12.77 7.43
C THR A 157 2.61 -14.21 6.96
N GLU A 158 1.62 -14.48 6.11
CA GLU A 158 1.25 -15.85 5.73
C GLU A 158 1.25 -16.07 4.23
N THR A 159 0.72 -15.13 3.43
CA THR A 159 0.62 -15.31 1.97
C THR A 159 1.95 -15.04 1.26
N LEU A 160 2.53 -13.86 1.47
CA LEU A 160 3.76 -13.43 0.79
C LEU A 160 4.98 -14.34 1.07
N PRO A 161 5.21 -14.84 2.31
CA PRO A 161 6.28 -15.81 2.57
C PRO A 161 6.15 -17.13 1.78
N ARG A 162 4.95 -17.44 1.27
CA ARG A 162 4.67 -18.63 0.45
C ARG A 162 4.61 -18.32 -1.05
N HIS A 163 4.96 -17.10 -1.47
CA HIS A 163 4.97 -16.72 -2.87
C HIS A 163 5.98 -17.55 -3.66
N GLU A 164 5.60 -18.08 -4.82
CA GLU A 164 6.40 -19.03 -5.60
C GLU A 164 7.82 -18.51 -5.91
N PHE A 165 7.94 -17.23 -6.23
CA PHE A 165 9.22 -16.62 -6.65
C PHE A 165 9.89 -15.77 -5.58
N LEU A 166 9.13 -15.24 -4.61
CA LEU A 166 9.63 -14.25 -3.65
C LEU A 166 9.62 -14.77 -2.21
N GLY A 167 8.98 -15.93 -1.97
CA GLY A 167 8.72 -16.44 -0.63
C GLY A 167 9.98 -16.64 0.19
N GLU A 168 11.06 -17.13 -0.42
CA GLU A 168 12.36 -17.32 0.26
C GLU A 168 12.99 -15.97 0.66
N MET A 169 13.08 -15.02 -0.27
CA MET A 169 13.59 -13.67 0.02
C MET A 169 12.78 -12.99 1.13
N ILE A 170 11.45 -13.03 1.00
CA ILE A 170 10.53 -12.44 1.97
C ILE A 170 10.69 -13.09 3.35
N SER A 171 10.70 -14.42 3.42
CA SER A 171 10.83 -15.16 4.68
C SER A 171 12.14 -14.87 5.41
N ASN A 172 13.23 -14.68 4.64
CA ASN A 172 14.56 -14.48 5.20
C ASN A 172 14.86 -13.02 5.57
N GLN A 173 14.28 -12.05 4.84
CA GLN A 173 14.70 -10.65 4.90
C GLN A 173 13.60 -9.67 5.31
N LEU A 174 12.30 -9.99 5.14
CA LEU A 174 11.21 -9.10 5.52
C LEU A 174 10.86 -9.26 7.01
N VAL A 175 10.94 -8.16 7.75
CA VAL A 175 10.45 -8.06 9.13
C VAL A 175 9.20 -7.20 9.15
N TYR A 176 8.06 -7.78 9.50
CA TYR A 176 6.82 -7.04 9.69
C TYR A 176 6.63 -6.64 11.16
N TYR A 177 6.64 -5.33 11.43
CA TYR A 177 6.48 -4.74 12.75
C TYR A 177 5.18 -3.92 12.83
N PRO A 178 4.02 -4.55 13.11
CA PRO A 178 2.79 -3.81 13.35
C PRO A 178 2.80 -3.19 14.74
N THR A 179 2.32 -1.96 14.90
CA THR A 179 2.15 -1.30 16.20
C THR A 179 0.80 -0.59 16.29
N VAL A 180 0.20 -0.61 17.48
CA VAL A 180 -1.13 -0.05 17.75
C VAL A 180 -1.05 0.95 18.90
N THR A 181 -1.89 2.00 18.89
CA THR A 181 -1.81 3.08 19.89
C THR A 181 -2.95 3.07 20.92
N ARG A 182 -4.15 2.59 20.58
CA ARG A 182 -5.35 2.75 21.42
C ARG A 182 -5.88 1.47 22.05
N GLU A 183 -5.23 0.34 21.82
CA GLU A 183 -5.63 -0.99 22.32
C GLU A 183 -4.40 -1.76 22.84
N PRO A 184 -4.59 -2.73 23.75
CA PRO A 184 -3.53 -3.68 24.11
C PRO A 184 -3.08 -4.47 22.86
N PHE A 185 -1.79 -4.42 22.57
CA PHE A 185 -1.18 -5.15 21.46
C PHE A 185 0.30 -5.42 21.75
N ARG A 186 0.88 -6.44 21.10
CA ARG A 186 2.28 -6.88 21.35
C ARG A 186 3.29 -5.74 21.22
N ASN A 187 3.11 -4.88 20.21
CA ASN A 187 3.87 -3.66 20.04
C ASN A 187 2.89 -2.49 20.19
N ARG A 188 3.10 -1.66 21.21
CA ARG A 188 2.17 -0.57 21.53
C ARG A 188 2.90 0.76 21.59
N GLY A 189 2.42 1.73 20.83
CA GLY A 189 2.98 3.08 20.77
C GLY A 189 3.08 3.63 19.35
N ARG A 190 3.38 4.92 19.23
CA ARG A 190 3.69 5.52 17.93
C ARG A 190 5.07 5.05 17.47
N ILE A 191 5.25 4.96 16.16
CA ILE A 191 6.54 4.57 15.55
C ILE A 191 7.67 5.47 16.09
N THR A 192 7.44 6.78 16.19
CA THR A 192 8.40 7.75 16.72
C THR A 192 8.87 7.41 18.14
N ASP A 193 7.94 7.04 19.03
CA ASP A 193 8.24 6.80 20.43
C ASP A 193 9.02 5.48 20.59
N LEU A 194 8.67 4.47 19.78
CA LEU A 194 9.39 3.20 19.73
C LEU A 194 10.80 3.34 19.16
N MET A 195 11.00 4.25 18.21
CA MET A 195 12.34 4.57 17.71
C MET A 195 13.17 5.34 18.74
N VAL A 196 12.62 6.40 19.33
CA VAL A 196 13.34 7.25 20.30
C VAL A 196 13.71 6.47 21.57
N SER A 197 12.83 5.59 22.04
CA SER A 197 13.11 4.74 23.19
C SER A 197 14.10 3.61 22.91
N GLY A 198 14.44 3.35 21.64
CA GLY A 198 15.29 2.21 21.23
C GLY A 198 14.52 0.89 21.05
N LYS A 199 13.29 0.78 21.59
CA LYS A 199 12.49 -0.45 21.58
C LYS A 199 12.33 -1.06 20.19
N LEU A 200 12.05 -0.26 19.17
CA LEU A 200 11.89 -0.78 17.79
C LEU A 200 13.13 -1.53 17.34
N PHE A 201 14.32 -1.02 17.68
CA PHE A 201 15.59 -1.60 17.25
C PHE A 201 16.02 -2.79 18.10
N GLU A 202 15.60 -2.85 19.37
CA GLU A 202 15.81 -4.01 20.24
C GLU A 202 14.95 -5.22 19.83
N ASP A 203 13.75 -4.97 19.28
CA ASP A 203 12.81 -6.01 18.88
C ASP A 203 13.17 -6.68 17.52
N ILE A 204 14.10 -6.10 16.72
CA ILE A 204 14.40 -6.49 15.31
C ILE A 204 15.77 -7.16 15.18
#